data_AF-A0A351HZM2-F1
#
_entry.id   AF-A0A351HZM2-F1
#
_cell.length_a   1.000
_cell.length_b   1.000
_cell.length_c   1.000
_cell.angle_alpha   90.00
_cell.angle_beta   90.00
_cell.angle_gamma   90.00
#
_symmetry.space_group_name_H-M   'P 1'
#
loop_
_entity.id
_entity.type
_entity.pdbx_description
1 polymer ?
#
loop_
_entity_poly.entity_id
_entity_poly.type
_entity_poly.pdbx_seq_one_letter_code
_entity_poly.pdbx_strand_id
1 'polypeptide(L)'
;MPTVAVPRSHRLKTRDLRFTVRMRAKPDAVYRALTSARELTRWWLLGAETDARNAGRVRMVWPRVHDSDGGSKGGFGERAGIFVDLEPGRKVAWMWKPARGEKNVPPLTSVFIDPRPAGCEVTLLHAGFPSAASCDAVFQGYACAWEDGLAKLKLYLETGKTCKMDVTDLESVRFLTKPRR
;
A
#
# COMPACT_ATOMS: atom_id res chain seq x y z
N MET A 1 43.44 21.63 24.21
CA MET A 1 42.10 21.54 24.83
C MET A 1 41.09 21.24 23.72
N PRO A 2 40.10 20.36 23.96
CA PRO A 2 39.89 19.15 23.15
C PRO A 2 39.00 19.32 21.92
N THR A 3 39.36 18.59 20.86
CA THR A 3 38.55 18.32 19.67
C THR A 3 37.27 17.60 20.09
N VAL A 4 36.12 18.25 19.91
CA VAL A 4 34.81 17.62 20.11
C VAL A 4 34.65 16.52 19.07
N ALA A 5 34.71 15.27 19.52
CA ALA A 5 34.37 14.13 18.69
C ALA A 5 32.87 14.20 18.39
N VAL A 6 32.53 14.46 17.12
CA VAL A 6 31.16 14.30 16.62
C VAL A 6 30.78 12.83 16.82
N PRO A 7 29.71 12.51 17.56
CA PRO A 7 29.32 11.12 17.76
C PRO A 7 29.05 10.49 16.39
N ARG A 8 29.71 9.37 16.12
CA ARG A 8 29.46 8.53 14.94
C ARG A 8 27.99 8.14 14.98
N SER A 9 27.16 8.86 14.20
CA SER A 9 25.78 8.48 13.89
C SER A 9 25.81 7.03 13.42
N HIS A 10 25.38 6.10 14.28
CA HIS A 10 25.04 4.77 13.84
C HIS A 10 23.90 4.96 12.83
N ARG A 11 24.21 4.85 11.53
CA ARG A 11 23.15 4.73 10.53
C ARG A 11 22.35 3.51 10.95
N LEU A 12 21.14 3.75 11.45
CA LEU A 12 20.20 2.68 11.69
C LEU A 12 20.05 1.94 10.37
N LYS A 13 20.36 0.63 10.39
CA LYS A 13 20.15 -0.21 9.21
C LYS A 13 18.65 -0.27 8.96
N THR A 14 18.25 -0.01 7.72
CA THR A 14 16.86 -0.10 7.28
C THR A 14 16.71 -1.17 6.20
N ARG A 15 15.47 -1.61 6.00
CA ARG A 15 15.02 -2.51 4.93
C ARG A 15 13.71 -2.01 4.34
N ASP A 16 13.42 -2.44 3.12
CA ASP A 16 12.29 -1.94 2.35
C ASP A 16 11.33 -3.08 1.98
N LEU A 17 10.04 -2.76 1.92
CA LEU A 17 9.05 -3.61 1.27
C LEU A 17 8.91 -3.18 -0.18
N ARG A 18 9.13 -4.12 -1.11
CA ARG A 18 8.98 -3.88 -2.55
C ARG A 18 8.18 -5.02 -3.19
N PHE A 19 7.10 -4.65 -3.86
CA PHE A 19 6.26 -5.58 -4.63
C PHE A 19 6.13 -5.08 -6.06
N THR A 20 6.18 -5.99 -7.04
CA THR A 20 5.94 -5.68 -8.45
C THR A 20 4.88 -6.61 -9.01
N VAL A 21 3.81 -6.03 -9.56
CA VAL A 21 2.64 -6.76 -10.05
C VAL A 21 2.25 -6.27 -11.43
N ARG A 22 2.08 -7.18 -12.38
CA ARG A 22 1.50 -6.86 -13.70
C ARG A 22 -0.02 -6.83 -13.61
N MET A 23 -0.62 -5.78 -14.15
CA MET A 23 -2.06 -5.57 -14.17
C MET A 23 -2.52 -5.33 -15.61
N ARG A 24 -3.59 -6.02 -16.03
CA ARG A 24 -4.27 -5.81 -17.31
C ARG A 24 -5.26 -4.64 -17.19
N ALA A 25 -4.71 -3.49 -16.83
CA ALA A 25 -5.46 -2.25 -16.64
C ALA A 25 -4.67 -1.08 -17.24
N LYS A 26 -5.38 -0.03 -17.65
CA LYS A 26 -4.72 1.20 -18.11
C LYS A 26 -4.07 1.91 -16.92
N PRO A 27 -2.89 2.54 -17.09
CA PRO A 27 -2.22 3.28 -16.01
C PRO A 27 -3.11 4.30 -15.29
N ASP A 28 -3.96 5.03 -16.04
CA ASP A 28 -4.91 5.99 -15.48
C ASP A 28 -5.97 5.36 -14.57
N ALA A 29 -6.37 4.12 -14.85
CA ALA A 29 -7.32 3.38 -14.03
C ALA A 29 -6.67 3.00 -12.69
N VAL A 30 -5.41 2.56 -12.71
CA VAL A 30 -4.63 2.31 -11.48
C VAL A 30 -4.48 3.59 -10.67
N TYR A 31 -4.03 4.67 -11.31
CA TYR A 31 -3.85 5.96 -10.65
C TYR A 31 -5.14 6.44 -9.99
N ARG A 32 -6.28 6.36 -10.70
CA ARG A 32 -7.58 6.74 -10.17
C ARG A 32 -8.02 5.85 -9.01
N ALA A 33 -7.77 4.54 -9.10
CA ALA A 33 -8.10 3.58 -8.05
C ALA A 33 -7.36 3.83 -6.73
N LEU A 34 -6.21 4.52 -6.79
CA LEU A 34 -5.39 4.87 -5.64
C LEU A 34 -5.66 6.30 -5.10
N THR A 35 -6.19 7.20 -5.92
CA THR A 35 -6.32 8.63 -5.57
C THR A 35 -7.76 9.08 -5.33
N SER A 36 -8.74 8.44 -5.96
CA SER A 36 -10.16 8.79 -5.84
C SER A 36 -10.78 8.13 -4.61
N ALA A 37 -11.33 8.93 -3.69
CA ALA A 37 -12.12 8.44 -2.56
C ALA A 37 -13.25 7.49 -2.99
N ARG A 38 -13.91 7.79 -4.12
CA ARG A 38 -14.96 6.94 -4.69
C ARG A 38 -14.43 5.58 -5.14
N GLU A 39 -13.26 5.53 -5.77
CA GLU A 39 -12.70 4.26 -6.24
C GLU A 39 -12.13 3.46 -5.07
N LEU A 40 -11.40 4.10 -4.16
CA LEU A 40 -10.84 3.47 -2.97
C LEU A 40 -11.92 2.77 -2.13
N THR A 41 -13.10 3.38 -1.98
CA THR A 41 -14.22 2.80 -1.23
C THR A 41 -14.92 1.65 -1.98
N ARG A 42 -14.74 1.51 -3.29
CA ARG A 42 -15.23 0.35 -4.04
C ARG A 42 -14.45 -0.89 -3.69
N TRP A 43 -13.12 -0.83 -3.73
CA TRP A 43 -12.30 -2.04 -3.71
C TRP A 43 -11.49 -2.28 -2.43
N TRP A 44 -11.22 -1.24 -1.61
CA TRP A 44 -10.28 -1.35 -0.48
C TRP A 44 -10.84 -0.88 0.86
N LEU A 45 -11.57 0.24 0.86
CA LEU A 45 -11.89 0.97 2.08
C LEU A 45 -13.39 0.93 2.42
N LEU A 46 -13.71 1.12 3.71
CA LEU A 46 -15.07 1.41 4.16
C LEU A 46 -15.41 2.88 3.97
N GLY A 47 -14.43 3.77 4.14
CA GLY A 47 -14.57 5.21 3.99
C GLY A 47 -13.27 5.85 3.52
N ALA A 48 -13.37 6.90 2.73
CA ALA A 48 -12.23 7.65 2.23
C ALA A 48 -12.58 9.12 2.01
N GLU A 49 -11.64 9.99 2.32
CA GLU A 49 -11.65 11.40 1.93
C GLU A 49 -10.30 11.69 1.28
N THR A 50 -10.32 12.23 0.05
CA THR A 50 -9.08 12.52 -0.68
C THR A 50 -9.16 13.90 -1.34
N ASP A 51 -8.10 14.66 -1.17
CA ASP A 51 -7.77 15.85 -1.96
C ASP A 51 -6.60 15.47 -2.88
N ALA A 52 -6.89 14.99 -4.09
CA ALA A 52 -5.92 14.34 -4.99
C ALA A 52 -5.00 15.35 -5.71
N ARG A 53 -4.20 16.07 -4.93
CA ARG A 53 -3.12 16.97 -5.38
C ARG A 53 -1.93 16.85 -4.43
N ASN A 54 -0.76 17.31 -4.85
CA ASN A 54 0.40 17.37 -3.95
C ASN A 54 0.09 18.23 -2.71
N ALA A 55 0.51 17.75 -1.55
CA ALA A 55 0.14 18.24 -0.22
C ALA A 55 -1.36 18.16 0.14
N GLY A 56 -2.20 17.57 -0.73
CA GLY A 56 -3.60 17.33 -0.46
C GLY A 56 -3.79 16.25 0.61
N ARG A 57 -4.79 16.43 1.46
CA ARG A 57 -5.06 15.55 2.60
C ARG A 57 -5.70 14.24 2.14
N VAL A 58 -5.41 13.18 2.89
CA VAL A 58 -6.06 11.89 2.74
C VAL A 58 -6.47 11.34 4.11
N ARG A 59 -7.66 10.76 4.16
CA ARG A 59 -8.18 9.97 5.27
C ARG A 59 -8.72 8.66 4.71
N MET A 60 -8.34 7.55 5.31
CA MET A 60 -8.70 6.21 4.84
C MET A 60 -9.13 5.35 6.02
N VAL A 61 -10.25 4.67 5.87
CA VAL A 61 -10.84 3.80 6.90
C VAL A 61 -10.90 2.37 6.37
N TRP A 62 -10.05 1.50 6.90
CA TRP A 62 -9.99 0.09 6.51
C TRP A 62 -11.08 -0.73 7.19
N PRO A 63 -11.62 -1.74 6.49
CA PRO A 63 -12.48 -2.74 7.11
C PRO A 63 -11.71 -3.61 8.11
N ARG A 64 -12.45 -4.21 9.04
CA ARG A 64 -11.99 -5.46 9.66
C ARG A 64 -12.05 -6.56 8.61
N VAL A 65 -11.02 -7.38 8.54
CA VAL A 65 -10.94 -8.46 7.55
C VAL A 65 -11.21 -9.80 8.20
N HIS A 66 -11.88 -10.68 7.46
CA HIS A 66 -12.09 -12.07 7.83
C HIS A 66 -10.91 -12.91 7.36
N ASP A 67 -10.40 -13.74 8.26
CA ASP A 67 -9.41 -14.77 7.94
C ASP A 67 -10.10 -16.02 7.37
N SER A 68 -9.34 -16.88 6.70
CA SER A 68 -9.83 -18.14 6.12
C SER A 68 -10.47 -19.06 7.14
N ASP A 69 -10.04 -18.97 8.40
CA ASP A 69 -10.49 -19.83 9.51
C ASP A 69 -11.70 -19.24 10.26
N GLY A 70 -12.36 -18.22 9.71
CA GLY A 70 -13.52 -17.55 10.33
C GLY A 70 -13.16 -16.57 11.45
N GLY A 71 -11.87 -16.39 11.75
CA GLY A 71 -11.39 -15.33 12.64
C GLY A 71 -11.53 -13.94 12.04
N SER A 72 -11.58 -12.89 12.88
CA SER A 72 -11.47 -11.50 12.42
C SER A 72 -10.12 -10.93 12.82
N LYS A 73 -9.36 -10.42 11.85
CA LYS A 73 -8.16 -9.62 12.11
C LYS A 73 -8.52 -8.15 12.12
N GLY A 74 -7.94 -7.42 13.07
CA GLY A 74 -8.05 -5.96 13.10
C GLY A 74 -7.45 -5.40 11.80
N GLY A 75 -8.24 -4.64 11.05
CA GLY A 75 -7.69 -3.82 9.97
C GLY A 75 -6.83 -2.69 10.53
N PHE A 76 -6.22 -1.89 9.66
CA PHE A 76 -5.49 -0.69 10.10
C PHE A 76 -6.39 0.37 10.79
N GLY A 77 -7.70 0.18 10.77
CA GLY A 77 -8.67 1.15 11.27
C GLY A 77 -8.60 2.42 10.44
N GLU A 78 -8.58 3.57 11.10
CA GLU A 78 -8.42 4.86 10.43
C GLU A 78 -6.94 5.27 10.34
N ARG A 79 -6.54 5.74 9.16
CA ARG A 79 -5.26 6.42 8.94
C ARG A 79 -5.49 7.73 8.21
N ALA A 80 -4.63 8.70 8.50
CA ALA A 80 -4.61 9.99 7.84
C ALA A 80 -3.20 10.31 7.35
N GLY A 81 -3.10 11.13 6.31
CA GLY A 81 -1.83 11.50 5.70
C GLY A 81 -2.01 12.63 4.69
N ILE A 82 -1.00 12.77 3.83
CA ILE A 82 -1.06 13.64 2.66
C ILE A 82 -0.51 12.92 1.44
N PHE A 83 -0.95 13.32 0.25
CA PHE A 83 -0.25 13.00 -0.98
C PHE A 83 1.00 13.88 -1.08
N VAL A 84 2.16 13.28 -1.37
CA VAL A 84 3.43 14.03 -1.47
C VAL A 84 3.99 14.10 -2.88
N ASP A 85 3.64 13.13 -3.72
CA ASP A 85 4.07 13.09 -5.12
C ASP A 85 3.04 12.34 -5.97
N LEU A 86 2.31 13.10 -6.77
CA LEU A 86 1.29 12.63 -7.68
C LEU A 86 1.66 12.96 -9.12
N GLU A 87 1.85 11.91 -9.92
CA GLU A 87 1.97 12.02 -11.37
C GLU A 87 0.87 11.18 -12.00
N PRO A 88 -0.15 11.79 -12.65
CA PRO A 88 -1.25 11.07 -13.29
C PRO A 88 -0.76 9.91 -14.17
N GLY A 89 -1.29 8.72 -13.92
CA GLY A 89 -0.96 7.51 -14.67
C GLY A 89 0.46 6.98 -14.46
N ARG A 90 1.28 7.57 -13.57
CA ARG A 90 2.69 7.20 -13.38
C ARG A 90 3.10 6.96 -11.94
N LYS A 91 2.60 7.77 -11.00
CA LYS A 91 3.07 7.73 -9.61
C LYS A 91 2.02 8.22 -8.61
N VAL A 92 1.94 7.52 -7.49
CA VAL A 92 1.19 7.95 -6.31
C VAL A 92 2.04 7.73 -5.07
N ALA A 93 2.31 8.78 -4.30
CA ALA A 93 3.00 8.67 -3.02
C ALA A 93 2.20 9.30 -1.88
N TRP A 94 2.07 8.55 -0.79
CA TRP A 94 1.47 8.98 0.46
C TRP A 94 2.53 9.15 1.54
N MET A 95 2.37 10.20 2.35
CA MET A 95 3.04 10.33 3.63
C MET A 95 2.01 10.21 4.76
N TRP A 96 2.09 9.11 5.50
CA TRP A 96 1.18 8.77 6.58
C TRP A 96 1.55 9.49 7.87
N LYS A 97 0.54 9.89 8.64
CA LYS A 97 0.72 10.26 10.03
C LYS A 97 0.96 8.99 10.85
N PRO A 98 1.95 8.97 11.77
CA PRO A 98 2.15 7.84 12.66
C PRO A 98 0.88 7.56 13.46
N ALA A 99 0.40 6.31 13.43
CA ALA A 99 -0.67 5.92 14.33
C ALA A 99 -0.13 5.72 15.75
N ARG A 100 -1.01 5.80 16.74
CA ARG A 100 -0.65 5.57 18.14
C ARG A 100 -0.06 4.16 18.30
N GLY A 101 1.20 4.08 18.72
CA GLY A 101 1.92 2.81 18.89
C GLY A 101 2.79 2.39 17.71
N GLU A 102 2.69 3.04 16.54
CA GLU A 102 3.46 2.71 15.33
C GLU A 102 4.71 3.59 15.19
N LYS A 103 5.61 3.57 16.18
CA LYS A 103 6.82 4.42 16.16
C LYS A 103 7.87 4.01 15.13
N ASN A 104 7.83 2.76 14.66
CA ASN A 104 8.85 2.17 13.79
C ASN A 104 8.35 1.91 12.36
N VAL A 105 7.17 2.42 12.02
CA VAL A 105 6.62 2.31 10.66
C VAL A 105 7.04 3.56 9.88
N PRO A 106 7.73 3.40 8.75
CA PRO A 106 8.07 4.53 7.90
C PRO A 106 6.80 5.23 7.39
N PRO A 107 6.80 6.56 7.24
CA PRO A 107 5.59 7.26 6.82
C PRO A 107 5.40 7.23 5.30
N LEU A 108 6.45 7.01 4.51
CA LEU A 108 6.40 7.16 3.05
C LEU A 108 6.10 5.83 2.36
N THR A 109 5.01 5.81 1.60
CA THR A 109 4.69 4.73 0.66
C THR A 109 4.57 5.31 -0.75
N SER A 110 5.26 4.71 -1.72
CA SER A 110 5.21 5.09 -3.13
C SER A 110 4.71 3.94 -3.98
N VAL A 111 3.87 4.27 -4.96
CA VAL A 111 3.41 3.35 -6.01
C VAL A 111 3.81 3.94 -7.34
N PHE A 112 4.57 3.17 -8.11
CA PHE A 112 4.98 3.50 -9.48
C PHE A 112 4.15 2.67 -10.45
N ILE A 113 3.75 3.28 -11.56
CA ILE A 113 2.88 2.70 -12.57
C ILE A 113 3.61 2.84 -13.90
N ASP A 114 4.19 1.74 -14.37
CA ASP A 114 4.92 1.68 -15.63
C ASP A 114 4.00 1.13 -16.74
N PRO A 115 3.66 1.92 -17.77
CA PRO A 115 2.85 1.46 -18.89
C PRO A 115 3.51 0.26 -19.61
N ARG A 116 2.71 -0.73 -19.98
CA ARG A 116 3.13 -1.92 -20.75
C ARG A 116 2.13 -2.16 -21.89
N PRO A 117 2.50 -2.86 -22.99
CA PRO A 117 1.58 -3.10 -24.10
C PRO A 117 0.24 -3.75 -23.70
N ALA A 118 0.24 -4.62 -22.69
CA ALA A 118 -0.95 -5.33 -22.20
C ALA A 118 -1.56 -4.73 -20.91
N GLY A 119 -1.23 -3.48 -20.56
CA GLY A 119 -1.71 -2.80 -19.36
C GLY A 119 -0.60 -2.01 -18.67
N CYS A 120 -0.23 -2.40 -17.46
CA CYS A 120 0.87 -1.78 -16.73
C CYS A 120 1.55 -2.74 -15.76
N GLU A 121 2.73 -2.34 -15.32
CA GLU A 121 3.42 -2.93 -14.18
C GLU A 121 3.37 -1.94 -13.02
N VAL A 122 2.89 -2.39 -11.88
CA VAL A 122 2.73 -1.58 -10.68
C VAL A 122 3.77 -2.01 -9.66
N THR A 123 4.59 -1.07 -9.21
CA THR A 123 5.58 -1.30 -8.16
C THR A 123 5.20 -0.52 -6.92
N LEU A 124 4.97 -1.22 -5.81
CA LEU A 124 4.82 -0.62 -4.49
C LEU A 124 6.16 -0.65 -3.75
N LEU A 125 6.53 0.49 -3.16
CA LEU A 125 7.69 0.66 -2.30
C LEU A 125 7.26 1.32 -0.98
N HIS A 126 7.51 0.63 0.12
CA HIS A 126 7.42 1.20 1.46
C HIS A 126 8.80 1.04 2.10
N ALA A 127 9.59 2.11 2.04
CA ALA A 127 11.01 2.10 2.37
C ALA A 127 11.30 2.60 3.78
N GLY A 128 12.36 2.08 4.39
CA GLY A 128 12.92 2.63 5.63
C GLY A 128 12.53 1.92 6.93
N PHE A 129 11.98 0.70 6.86
CA PHE A 129 11.67 -0.04 8.09
C PHE A 129 12.97 -0.35 8.85
N PRO A 130 13.03 -0.15 10.18
CA PRO A 130 14.21 -0.54 10.94
C PRO A 130 14.50 -2.04 10.82
N SER A 131 15.77 -2.41 10.63
CA SER A 131 16.20 -3.80 10.49
C SER A 131 16.44 -4.52 11.82
N ALA A 132 16.04 -3.93 12.95
CA ALA A 132 16.13 -4.59 14.25
C ALA A 132 15.10 -5.73 14.35
N ALA A 133 15.47 -6.84 15.00
CA ALA A 133 14.59 -8.01 15.14
C ALA A 133 13.25 -7.68 15.83
N SER A 134 13.23 -6.70 16.74
CA SER A 134 12.00 -6.20 17.37
C SER A 134 10.99 -5.61 16.37
N CYS A 135 11.42 -5.30 15.15
CA CYS A 135 10.59 -4.76 14.08
C CYS A 135 10.17 -5.82 13.05
N ASP A 136 10.54 -7.10 13.22
CA ASP A 136 10.22 -8.18 12.28
C ASP A 136 8.72 -8.42 12.16
N ALA A 137 8.01 -8.52 13.29
CA ALA A 137 6.56 -8.74 13.28
C ALA A 137 5.81 -7.60 12.57
N VAL A 138 6.22 -6.35 12.80
CA VAL A 138 5.63 -5.18 12.14
C VAL A 138 5.93 -5.19 10.64
N PHE A 139 7.18 -5.45 10.25
CA PHE A 139 7.59 -5.55 8.86
C PHE A 139 6.79 -6.62 8.11
N GLN A 140 6.64 -7.81 8.69
CA GLN A 140 5.85 -8.90 8.09
C GLN A 140 4.36 -8.57 8.03
N GLY A 141 3.80 -7.94 9.06
CA GLY A 141 2.41 -7.49 9.06
C GLY A 141 2.10 -6.52 7.91
N TYR A 142 2.99 -5.55 7.68
CA TYR A 142 2.88 -4.63 6.54
C TYR A 142 3.13 -5.33 5.19
N ALA A 143 4.01 -6.33 5.13
CA ALA A 143 4.24 -7.13 3.93
C ALA A 143 2.95 -7.85 3.50
N CYS A 144 2.33 -8.60 4.41
CA CYS A 144 1.07 -9.31 4.15
C CYS A 144 -0.05 -8.34 3.75
N ALA A 145 -0.15 -7.20 4.44
CA ALA A 145 -1.21 -6.25 4.14
C ALA A 145 -1.04 -5.54 2.78
N TRP A 146 0.21 -5.28 2.37
CA TRP A 146 0.47 -4.74 1.04
C TRP A 146 0.21 -5.74 -0.08
N GLU A 147 0.58 -7.01 0.15
CA GLU A 147 0.26 -8.09 -0.79
C GLU A 147 -1.26 -8.23 -0.96
N ASP A 148 -2.01 -8.24 0.13
CA ASP A 148 -3.48 -8.27 0.13
C ASP A 148 -4.08 -7.06 -0.61
N GLY A 149 -3.59 -5.84 -0.32
CA GLY A 149 -4.02 -4.64 -1.02
C GLY A 149 -3.75 -4.71 -2.53
N LEU A 150 -2.58 -5.17 -2.96
CA LEU A 150 -2.22 -5.29 -4.37
C LEU A 150 -3.04 -6.38 -5.08
N ALA A 151 -3.34 -7.48 -4.40
CA ALA A 151 -4.20 -8.54 -4.90
C ALA A 151 -5.64 -8.04 -5.12
N LYS A 152 -6.21 -7.35 -4.13
CA LYS A 152 -7.55 -6.72 -4.25
C LYS A 152 -7.61 -5.69 -5.38
N LEU A 153 -6.59 -4.84 -5.48
CA LEU A 153 -6.49 -3.85 -6.56
C LEU A 153 -6.46 -4.53 -7.93
N LYS A 154 -5.65 -5.59 -8.09
CA LYS A 154 -5.57 -6.36 -9.33
C LYS A 154 -6.92 -7.01 -9.68
N LEU A 155 -7.56 -7.67 -8.72
CA LEU A 155 -8.88 -8.29 -8.93
C LEU A 155 -9.91 -7.25 -9.40
N TYR A 156 -9.96 -6.10 -8.71
CA TYR A 156 -10.87 -5.02 -9.03
C TYR A 156 -10.66 -4.49 -10.45
N LEU A 157 -9.41 -4.15 -10.80
CA LEU A 157 -9.12 -3.53 -12.09
C LEU A 157 -9.24 -4.50 -13.27
N GLU A 158 -9.02 -5.80 -13.07
CA GLU A 158 -9.09 -6.78 -14.16
C GLU A 158 -10.46 -7.42 -14.34
N THR A 159 -11.33 -7.39 -13.32
CA THR A 159 -12.60 -8.12 -13.36
C THR A 159 -13.80 -7.31 -12.89
N GLY A 160 -13.59 -6.15 -12.25
CA GLY A 160 -14.63 -5.37 -11.59
C GLY A 160 -15.13 -5.97 -10.26
N LYS A 161 -14.65 -7.14 -9.85
CA LYS A 161 -15.03 -7.79 -8.58
C LYS A 161 -14.27 -7.20 -7.39
N THR A 162 -14.86 -7.28 -6.20
CA THR A 162 -14.29 -6.72 -4.97
C THR A 162 -14.43 -7.71 -3.81
N CYS A 163 -13.42 -7.78 -2.95
CA CYS A 163 -13.42 -8.60 -1.73
C CYS A 163 -12.81 -7.84 -0.54
N LYS A 164 -13.19 -6.58 -0.35
CA LYS A 164 -12.53 -5.72 0.65
C LYS A 164 -12.61 -6.22 2.10
N MET A 165 -13.59 -7.07 2.42
CA MET A 165 -13.79 -7.66 3.75
C MET A 165 -13.00 -8.96 3.98
N ASP A 166 -12.40 -9.53 2.94
CA ASP A 166 -11.75 -10.84 3.01
C ASP A 166 -10.24 -10.67 2.81
N VAL A 167 -9.42 -11.53 3.42
CA VAL A 167 -8.00 -11.61 3.07
C VAL A 167 -7.85 -12.31 1.73
N THR A 168 -6.96 -11.80 0.86
CA THR A 168 -6.58 -12.45 -0.38
C THR A 168 -5.11 -12.20 -0.68
N ASP A 169 -4.53 -12.98 -1.58
CA ASP A 169 -3.14 -12.85 -2.00
C ASP A 169 -3.02 -12.83 -3.53
N LEU A 170 -1.83 -12.52 -4.02
CA LEU A 170 -1.58 -12.40 -5.46
C LEU A 170 -1.72 -13.74 -6.19
N GLU A 171 -1.49 -14.86 -5.52
CA GLU A 171 -1.61 -16.20 -6.10
C GLU A 171 -3.07 -16.57 -6.34
N SER A 172 -3.92 -16.39 -5.33
CA SER A 172 -5.36 -16.59 -5.38
C SER A 172 -5.99 -15.77 -6.51
N VAL A 173 -5.61 -14.50 -6.65
CA VAL A 173 -6.11 -13.63 -7.72
C VAL A 173 -5.63 -14.07 -9.10
N ARG A 174 -4.42 -14.63 -9.24
CA ARG A 174 -3.97 -15.19 -10.54
C ARG A 174 -4.88 -16.32 -11.00
N PHE A 175 -5.41 -17.16 -10.11
CA PHE A 175 -6.36 -18.21 -10.48
C PHE A 175 -7.72 -17.64 -10.89
N LEU A 176 -8.23 -16.64 -10.17
CA LEU A 176 -9.52 -15.99 -10.45
C LEU A 176 -9.53 -15.15 -11.74
N THR A 177 -8.37 -14.68 -12.18
CA THR A 177 -8.20 -13.80 -13.34
C THR A 177 -7.70 -14.52 -14.59
N LYS A 178 -7.49 -15.85 -14.54
CA LYS A 178 -7.20 -16.65 -15.73
C LYS A 178 -8.46 -16.72 -16.62
N PRO A 179 -8.33 -16.51 -17.95
CA PRO A 179 -9.45 -16.75 -18.85
C PRO A 179 -9.85 -18.23 -18.76
N ARG A 180 -11.14 -18.49 -18.57
CA ARG A 180 -11.70 -19.83 -18.76
C ARG A 180 -11.47 -20.21 -20.22
N ARG A 181 -10.77 -21.33 -20.44
CA ARG A 181 -10.58 -21.92 -21.77
C ARG A 181 -11.90 -22.40 -22.33
#